data_AF-A0A0E3RBA2-F1
#
_entry.id   AF-A0A0E3RBA2-F1
#
_cell.length_a   1.000
_cell.length_b   1.000
_cell.length_c   1.000
_cell.angle_alpha   90.00
_cell.angle_beta   90.00
_cell.angle_gamma   90.00
#
_symmetry.space_group_name_H-M   'P 1'
#
loop_
_entity.id
_entity.type
_entity.pdbx_description
1 polymer ?
#
loop_
_entity_poly.entity_id
_entity_poly.type
_entity_poly.pdbx_seq_one_letter_code
_entity_poly.pdbx_strand_id
1 'polypeptide(L)'
;MKKELTFLKLYHLFLASLLLATLLSPVLFAKPCAAAFIPGNNITLERNGITWDYDEKTTDNEAVLFRRIIDAETGNNDGFVNAWEIRKMEVLLGEKMKKAVEEEPDIKLNSTSEIVELKDIEFWIPEEALGRTYKNSSIINRASVIYGFKEEAGTGTEIWLMGTPDSNVTITLPSGFDAERIEGLNNKSLGFENKRTVLKGNFNSEKNITLWLSENESFKAELQDIEANENKSAENESGTVENSTLNTGDKSESGSLKGFFKKILKKAG
;
A
#
# COMPACT_ATOMS: atom_id res chain seq x y z
N MET A 1 45.86 16.70 54.31
CA MET A 1 45.25 15.36 54.19
C MET A 1 43.71 15.31 54.08
N LYS A 2 42.92 16.31 54.51
CA LYS A 2 41.45 16.26 54.34
C LYS A 2 40.94 16.65 52.93
N LYS A 3 41.65 17.50 52.19
CA LYS A 3 41.23 17.96 50.85
C LYS A 3 41.35 16.89 49.75
N GLU A 4 42.36 16.01 49.82
CA GLU A 4 42.52 14.94 48.84
C GLU A 4 41.51 13.80 49.03
N LEU A 5 41.13 13.50 50.28
CA LEU A 5 40.13 12.49 50.59
C LEU A 5 38.72 12.88 50.10
N THR A 6 38.40 14.18 50.07
CA THR A 6 37.17 14.71 49.47
C THR A 6 37.20 14.68 47.95
N PHE A 7 38.36 14.88 47.32
CA PHE A 7 38.48 14.84 45.86
C PHE A 7 38.36 13.41 45.31
N LEU A 8 38.96 12.43 46.00
CA LEU A 8 38.87 11.01 45.63
C LEU A 8 37.46 10.44 45.80
N LYS A 9 36.71 10.86 46.84
CA LYS A 9 35.29 10.50 47.02
C LYS A 9 34.38 11.12 45.97
N LEU A 10 34.64 12.38 45.58
CA LEU A 10 33.87 13.06 44.54
C LEU A 10 34.13 12.44 43.16
N TYR A 11 35.37 12.00 42.91
CA TYR A 11 35.77 11.31 41.68
C TYR A 11 35.14 9.91 41.56
N HIS A 12 35.04 9.16 42.67
CA HIS A 12 34.33 7.86 42.69
C HIS A 12 32.81 7.99 42.56
N LEU A 13 32.21 9.05 43.10
CA LEU A 13 30.79 9.35 42.87
C LEU A 13 30.51 9.77 41.42
N PHE A 14 31.44 10.48 40.77
CA PHE A 14 31.37 10.81 39.35
C PHE A 14 31.60 9.60 38.44
N LEU A 15 32.54 8.70 38.79
CA LEU A 15 32.76 7.46 38.03
C LEU A 15 31.60 6.47 38.18
N ALA A 16 31.00 6.36 39.37
CA ALA A 16 29.85 5.50 39.62
C ALA A 16 28.58 6.01 38.92
N SER A 17 28.37 7.34 38.83
CA SER A 17 27.27 7.92 38.04
C SER A 17 27.51 7.79 36.53
N LEU A 18 28.77 7.88 36.08
CA LEU A 18 29.14 7.67 34.68
C LEU A 18 29.00 6.19 34.26
N LEU A 19 29.30 5.23 35.15
CA LEU A 19 29.10 3.79 34.92
C LEU A 19 27.61 3.39 34.96
N LEU A 20 26.80 4.00 35.81
CA LEU A 20 25.35 3.75 35.84
C LEU A 20 24.63 4.36 34.62
N ALA A 21 25.14 5.48 34.10
CA ALA A 21 24.66 6.09 32.86
C ALA A 21 25.05 5.25 31.62
N THR A 22 26.20 4.58 31.60
CA THR A 22 26.62 3.73 30.46
C THR A 22 25.97 2.35 30.47
N LEU A 23 25.65 1.77 31.63
CA LEU A 23 24.95 0.48 31.73
C LEU A 23 23.45 0.52 31.40
N LEU A 24 22.81 1.69 31.43
CA LEU A 24 21.43 1.91 30.98
C LEU A 24 21.32 2.40 29.52
N SER A 25 22.45 2.63 28.86
CA SER A 25 22.49 3.24 27.52
C SER A 25 22.27 2.32 26.30
N PRO A 26 22.25 0.97 26.35
CA PRO A 26 21.87 0.20 25.16
C PRO A 26 20.37 -0.11 25.05
N VAL A 27 19.59 -0.04 26.14
CA VAL A 27 18.16 -0.43 26.13
C VAL A 27 17.24 0.71 25.66
N LEU A 28 17.69 1.97 25.77
CA LEU A 28 16.95 3.14 25.28
C LEU A 28 17.20 3.47 23.80
N PHE A 29 18.09 2.73 23.12
CA PHE A 29 18.31 2.80 21.67
C PHE A 29 17.90 1.50 20.95
N ALA A 30 17.06 0.67 21.58
CA ALA A 30 16.14 -0.11 20.76
C ALA A 30 15.25 0.91 20.05
N LYS A 31 15.66 1.30 18.83
CA LYS A 31 14.76 1.98 17.89
C LYS A 31 13.43 1.24 18.00
N PRO A 32 12.30 1.92 18.27
CA PRO A 32 11.04 1.29 17.93
C PRO A 32 11.23 0.86 16.48
N CYS A 33 11.13 -0.44 16.22
CA CYS A 33 11.04 -0.94 14.86
C CYS A 33 9.92 -0.11 14.24
N ALA A 34 10.29 0.89 13.45
CA ALA A 34 9.33 1.77 12.84
C ALA A 34 8.49 0.83 11.99
N ALA A 35 7.22 0.68 12.36
CA ALA A 35 6.28 -0.15 11.66
C ALA A 35 6.49 0.04 10.16
N ALA A 36 6.86 -1.03 9.47
CA ALA A 36 7.07 -0.98 8.02
C ALA A 36 5.72 -0.68 7.38
N PHE A 37 5.50 0.60 7.09
CA PHE A 37 4.38 1.10 6.32
C PHE A 37 4.61 0.72 4.87
N ILE A 38 3.92 -0.32 4.40
CA ILE A 38 3.92 -0.72 2.98
C ILE A 38 2.47 -0.57 2.50
N PRO A 39 2.05 0.63 2.09
CA PRO A 39 0.83 0.79 1.33
C PRO A 39 1.03 0.07 0.00
N GLY A 40 0.34 -1.05 -0.17
CA GLY A 40 0.22 -1.71 -1.46
C GLY A 40 -0.96 -1.09 -2.20
N ASN A 41 -0.71 -0.53 -3.37
CA ASN A 41 -1.77 -0.17 -4.30
C ASN A 41 -1.74 -1.19 -5.44
N ASN A 42 -2.84 -1.90 -5.65
CA ASN A 42 -3.01 -2.77 -6.80
C ASN A 42 -4.20 -2.27 -7.61
N ILE A 43 -3.93 -1.80 -8.82
CA ILE A 43 -4.91 -1.17 -9.69
C ILE A 43 -5.11 -2.10 -10.89
N THR A 44 -6.32 -2.60 -11.06
CA THR A 44 -6.71 -3.35 -12.25
C THR A 44 -7.62 -2.48 -13.09
N LEU A 45 -7.16 -2.12 -14.28
CA LEU A 45 -7.86 -1.28 -15.22
C LEU A 45 -8.52 -2.15 -16.29
N GLU A 46 -9.84 -2.07 -16.39
CA GLU A 46 -10.64 -2.65 -17.45
C GLU A 46 -11.10 -1.57 -18.43
N ARG A 47 -11.59 -1.98 -19.60
CA ARG A 47 -12.17 -1.03 -20.57
C ARG A 47 -13.31 -0.21 -19.97
N ASN A 48 -14.10 -0.81 -19.07
CA ASN A 48 -15.31 -0.20 -18.52
C ASN A 48 -15.19 0.19 -17.03
N GLY A 49 -14.00 0.17 -16.46
CA GLY A 49 -13.84 0.51 -15.03
C GLY A 49 -12.46 0.25 -14.47
N ILE A 50 -12.30 0.55 -13.17
CA ILE A 50 -11.10 0.30 -12.40
C ILE A 50 -11.49 -0.40 -11.11
N THR A 51 -10.69 -1.39 -10.70
CA THR A 51 -10.65 -1.86 -9.31
C THR A 51 -9.34 -1.41 -8.69
N TRP A 52 -9.42 -0.73 -7.54
CA TRP A 52 -8.27 -0.28 -6.78
C TRP A 52 -8.28 -0.95 -5.41
N ASP A 53 -7.36 -1.89 -5.23
CA ASP A 53 -7.12 -2.57 -3.96
C ASP A 53 -6.01 -1.88 -3.17
N TYR A 54 -6.29 -1.60 -1.92
CA TYR A 54 -5.37 -1.01 -0.95
C TYR A 54 -5.07 -2.05 0.12
N ASP A 55 -3.78 -2.32 0.35
CA ASP A 55 -3.30 -3.09 1.49
C ASP A 55 -2.56 -2.16 2.46
N GLU A 56 -2.98 -2.12 3.73
CA GLU A 56 -2.24 -1.45 4.80
C GLU A 56 -1.83 -2.43 5.89
N LYS A 57 -0.52 -2.66 6.03
CA LYS A 57 0.05 -3.34 7.18
C LYS A 57 0.32 -2.36 8.31
N THR A 58 -0.32 -2.59 9.45
CA THR A 58 -0.10 -1.86 10.71
C THR A 58 0.61 -2.78 11.70
N THR A 59 1.70 -2.32 12.33
CA THR A 59 2.45 -3.13 13.33
C THR A 59 2.63 -2.40 14.66
N ASP A 60 3.04 -3.14 15.68
CA ASP A 60 3.47 -2.62 16.98
C ASP A 60 2.45 -1.66 17.63
N ASN A 61 2.90 -0.46 17.99
CA ASN A 61 2.08 0.54 18.65
C ASN A 61 0.94 1.07 17.78
N GLU A 62 1.09 1.10 16.45
CA GLU A 62 -0.01 1.51 15.58
C GLU A 62 -1.09 0.43 15.53
N ALA A 63 -0.72 -0.86 15.63
CA ALA A 63 -1.70 -1.95 15.69
C ALA A 63 -2.49 -1.92 17.01
N VAL A 64 -1.81 -1.61 18.12
CA VAL A 64 -2.47 -1.34 19.42
C VAL A 64 -3.43 -0.15 19.31
N LEU A 65 -2.98 0.95 18.70
CA LEU A 65 -3.80 2.14 18.52
C LEU A 65 -5.02 1.88 17.64
N PHE A 66 -4.88 1.15 16.54
CA PHE A 66 -5.99 0.83 15.65
C PHE A 66 -7.06 0.01 16.37
N ARG A 67 -6.68 -0.99 17.19
CA ARG A 67 -7.64 -1.73 18.03
C ARG A 67 -8.37 -0.82 19.02
N ARG A 68 -7.66 0.10 19.66
CA ARG A 68 -8.30 1.09 20.57
C ARG A 68 -9.30 1.98 19.83
N ILE A 69 -9.01 2.35 18.58
CA ILE A 69 -9.93 3.12 17.74
C ILE A 69 -11.18 2.29 17.43
N ILE A 70 -11.04 1.01 17.08
CA ILE A 70 -12.19 0.12 16.84
C ILE A 70 -13.09 0.05 18.07
N ASP A 71 -12.50 -0.27 19.22
CA ASP A 71 -13.21 -0.37 20.50
C ASP A 71 -13.89 0.95 20.89
N ALA A 72 -13.23 2.09 20.69
CA ALA A 72 -13.76 3.41 21.04
C ALA A 72 -14.85 3.94 20.09
N GLU A 73 -14.66 3.80 18.77
CA GLU A 73 -15.55 4.38 17.77
C GLU A 73 -16.76 3.50 17.47
N THR A 74 -16.60 2.19 17.62
CA THR A 74 -17.62 1.22 17.20
C THR A 74 -18.03 0.22 18.27
N GLY A 75 -17.29 0.18 19.39
CA GLY A 75 -17.54 -0.69 20.53
C GLY A 75 -18.12 0.03 21.74
N ASN A 76 -17.87 -0.57 22.89
CA ASN A 76 -18.26 -0.06 24.22
C ASN A 76 -17.06 0.50 25.00
N ASN A 77 -15.87 0.58 24.38
CA ASN A 77 -14.62 1.04 24.98
C ASN A 77 -14.20 0.24 26.23
N ASP A 78 -14.35 -1.09 26.20
CA ASP A 78 -14.06 -1.99 27.32
C ASP A 78 -12.64 -2.59 27.29
N GLY A 79 -11.84 -2.21 26.30
CA GLY A 79 -10.49 -2.71 26.08
C GLY A 79 -10.43 -4.02 25.29
N PHE A 80 -11.53 -4.44 24.65
CA PHE A 80 -11.62 -5.66 23.86
C PHE A 80 -12.35 -5.41 22.54
N VAL A 81 -11.77 -5.91 21.43
CA VAL A 81 -12.37 -5.85 20.09
C VAL A 81 -13.02 -7.18 19.76
N ASN A 82 -14.29 -7.16 19.37
CA ASN A 82 -15.05 -8.31 18.91
C ASN A 82 -15.45 -8.19 17.42
N ALA A 83 -16.06 -9.25 16.88
CA ALA A 83 -16.39 -9.33 15.46
C ALA A 83 -17.46 -8.33 15.01
N TRP A 84 -18.43 -8.00 15.88
CA TRP A 84 -19.48 -7.05 15.51
C TRP A 84 -18.96 -5.60 15.49
N GLU A 85 -17.98 -5.27 16.33
CA GLU A 85 -17.27 -3.98 16.32
C GLU A 85 -16.44 -3.83 15.05
N ILE A 86 -15.69 -4.88 14.69
CA ILE A 86 -14.98 -4.92 13.40
C ILE A 86 -15.96 -4.66 12.24
N ARG A 87 -17.09 -5.36 12.20
CA ARG A 87 -18.07 -5.19 11.12
C ARG A 87 -18.61 -3.77 11.04
N LYS A 88 -18.88 -3.13 12.20
CA LYS A 88 -19.29 -1.72 12.25
C LYS A 88 -18.19 -0.78 11.78
N MET A 89 -16.94 -1.06 12.12
CA MET A 89 -15.80 -0.27 11.67
C MET A 89 -15.60 -0.38 10.16
N GLU A 90 -15.73 -1.57 9.56
CA GLU A 90 -15.69 -1.74 8.10
C GLU A 90 -16.72 -0.87 7.39
N VAL A 91 -17.97 -0.89 7.88
CA VAL A 91 -19.05 -0.03 7.34
C VAL A 91 -18.71 1.45 7.50
N LEU A 92 -18.27 1.87 8.70
CA LEU A 92 -17.89 3.26 8.97
C LEU A 92 -16.75 3.74 8.07
N LEU A 93 -15.73 2.91 7.85
CA LEU A 93 -14.61 3.22 6.96
C LEU A 93 -15.06 3.30 5.50
N GLY A 94 -15.95 2.39 5.07
CA GLY A 94 -16.56 2.41 3.74
C GLY A 94 -17.33 3.71 3.48
N GLU A 95 -18.20 4.12 4.40
CA GLU A 95 -18.96 5.36 4.30
C GLU A 95 -18.05 6.60 4.26
N LYS A 96 -17.01 6.63 5.11
CA LYS A 96 -16.02 7.72 5.12
C LYS A 96 -15.21 7.78 3.84
N MET A 97 -14.79 6.64 3.30
CA MET A 97 -14.05 6.56 2.04
C MET A 97 -14.92 7.01 0.87
N LYS A 98 -16.18 6.57 0.82
CA LYS A 98 -17.16 7.00 -0.19
C LYS A 98 -17.27 8.52 -0.24
N LYS A 99 -17.50 9.15 0.92
CA LYS A 99 -17.57 10.61 1.01
C LYS A 99 -16.27 11.28 0.56
N ALA A 100 -15.10 10.74 0.95
CA ALA A 100 -13.81 11.30 0.57
C ALA A 100 -13.56 11.25 -0.95
N VAL A 101 -13.95 10.17 -1.63
CA VAL A 101 -13.83 10.01 -3.09
C VAL A 101 -14.82 10.89 -3.84
N GLU A 102 -16.04 11.06 -3.31
CA GLU A 102 -17.04 11.98 -3.89
C GLU A 102 -16.60 13.44 -3.80
N GLU A 103 -15.93 13.83 -2.71
CA GLU A 103 -15.41 15.20 -2.52
C GLU A 103 -14.11 15.47 -3.28
N GLU A 104 -13.19 14.50 -3.30
CA GLU A 104 -11.89 14.61 -3.97
C GLU A 104 -11.63 13.36 -4.82
N PRO A 105 -12.12 13.34 -6.07
CA PRO A 105 -11.95 12.19 -6.96
C PRO A 105 -10.48 11.86 -7.19
N ASP A 106 -10.16 10.58 -7.01
CA ASP A 106 -8.83 10.01 -7.15
C ASP A 106 -8.58 9.36 -8.52
N ILE A 107 -9.58 9.39 -9.41
CA ILE A 107 -9.48 8.92 -10.79
C ILE A 107 -10.09 9.96 -11.72
N LYS A 108 -9.38 10.24 -12.82
CA LYS A 108 -9.92 11.00 -13.96
C LYS A 108 -9.60 10.29 -15.26
N LEU A 109 -10.53 10.38 -16.20
CA LEU A 109 -10.36 9.97 -17.58
C LEU A 109 -10.40 11.21 -18.47
N ASN A 110 -9.43 11.39 -19.35
CA ASN A 110 -9.34 12.56 -20.24
C ASN A 110 -9.51 13.87 -19.46
N SER A 111 -8.78 13.98 -18.34
CA SER A 111 -8.80 15.11 -17.41
C SER A 111 -10.13 15.39 -16.69
N THR A 112 -11.15 14.54 -16.78
CA THR A 112 -12.44 14.68 -16.08
C THR A 112 -12.80 13.48 -15.20
N SER A 113 -13.48 13.72 -14.07
CA SER A 113 -14.05 12.66 -13.21
C SER A 113 -15.53 12.40 -13.47
N GLU A 114 -16.19 13.19 -14.33
CA GLU A 114 -17.65 13.08 -14.56
C GLU A 114 -18.08 11.77 -15.22
N ILE A 115 -17.16 11.13 -15.95
CA ILE A 115 -17.36 9.85 -16.62
C ILE A 115 -16.91 8.65 -15.78
N VAL A 116 -16.43 8.90 -14.55
CA VAL A 116 -16.04 7.87 -13.59
C VAL A 116 -17.08 7.82 -12.48
N GLU A 117 -17.68 6.66 -12.28
CA GLU A 117 -18.70 6.44 -11.25
C GLU A 117 -18.17 5.48 -10.20
N LEU A 118 -18.20 5.89 -8.93
CA LEU A 118 -17.99 4.97 -7.83
C LEU A 118 -19.13 3.94 -7.77
N LYS A 119 -18.79 2.65 -7.88
CA LYS A 119 -19.76 1.54 -7.85
C LYS A 119 -19.84 0.90 -6.48
N ASP A 120 -18.69 0.60 -5.88
CA ASP A 120 -18.65 -0.09 -4.60
C ASP A 120 -17.37 0.21 -3.82
N ILE A 121 -17.46 0.07 -2.49
CA ILE A 121 -16.35 0.18 -1.55
C ILE A 121 -16.48 -0.91 -0.50
N GLU A 122 -15.51 -1.80 -0.46
CA GLU A 122 -15.43 -2.86 0.54
C GLU A 122 -14.19 -2.67 1.42
N PHE A 123 -14.36 -2.85 2.72
CA PHE A 123 -13.29 -2.83 3.71
C PHE A 123 -13.25 -4.18 4.43
N TRP A 124 -12.04 -4.68 4.64
CA TRP A 124 -11.80 -5.89 5.42
C TRP A 124 -10.78 -5.61 6.51
N ILE A 125 -11.22 -5.77 7.75
CA ILE A 125 -10.35 -5.76 8.92
C ILE A 125 -10.17 -7.22 9.34
N PRO A 126 -8.93 -7.74 9.41
CA PRO A 126 -8.73 -9.16 9.57
C PRO A 126 -8.90 -9.59 11.03
N GLU A 127 -9.06 -10.90 11.25
CA GLU A 127 -9.31 -11.49 12.58
C GLU A 127 -8.20 -11.17 13.60
N GLU A 128 -6.97 -10.86 13.15
CA GLU A 128 -5.90 -10.44 14.04
C GLU A 128 -6.27 -9.20 14.86
N ALA A 129 -7.18 -8.35 14.38
CA ALA A 129 -7.69 -7.20 15.11
C ALA A 129 -8.53 -7.57 16.34
N LEU A 130 -9.08 -8.79 16.41
CA LEU A 130 -9.87 -9.28 17.53
C LEU A 130 -9.05 -9.41 18.82
N GLY A 131 -9.76 -9.28 19.93
CA GLY A 131 -9.25 -9.49 21.27
C GLY A 131 -8.82 -8.21 21.96
N ARG A 132 -7.95 -8.33 22.95
CA ARG A 132 -7.55 -7.21 23.82
C ARG A 132 -6.86 -6.11 23.01
N THR A 133 -7.21 -4.85 23.28
CA THR A 133 -6.71 -3.70 22.51
C THR A 133 -5.20 -3.47 22.65
N TYR A 134 -4.57 -3.95 23.73
CA TYR A 134 -3.12 -3.85 23.93
C TYR A 134 -2.30 -4.93 23.18
N LYS A 135 -2.94 -5.81 22.42
CA LYS A 135 -2.26 -6.78 21.54
C LYS A 135 -1.46 -6.01 20.48
N ASN A 136 -0.18 -6.35 20.33
CA ASN A 136 0.74 -5.70 19.39
C ASN A 136 0.95 -6.49 18.09
N SER A 137 0.22 -7.60 17.87
CA SER A 137 0.30 -8.34 16.63
C SER A 137 -0.10 -7.46 15.45
N SER A 138 0.61 -7.61 14.33
CA SER A 138 0.32 -6.86 13.12
C SER A 138 -1.09 -7.12 12.61
N ILE A 139 -1.65 -6.12 11.93
CA ILE A 139 -2.95 -6.16 11.25
C ILE A 139 -2.66 -5.81 9.79
N ILE A 140 -3.25 -6.54 8.85
CA ILE A 140 -3.19 -6.21 7.42
C ILE A 140 -4.62 -5.88 6.99
N ASN A 141 -4.93 -4.58 6.98
CA ASN A 141 -6.23 -4.10 6.55
C ASN A 141 -6.27 -4.03 5.03
N ARG A 142 -7.45 -4.30 4.47
CA ARG A 142 -7.69 -4.21 3.03
C ARG A 142 -8.88 -3.32 2.71
N ALA A 143 -8.81 -2.64 1.59
CA ALA A 143 -9.96 -1.97 1.00
C ALA A 143 -9.95 -2.23 -0.51
N SER A 144 -11.12 -2.40 -1.11
CA SER A 144 -11.30 -2.47 -2.55
C SER A 144 -12.29 -1.40 -2.96
N VAL A 145 -11.91 -0.59 -3.94
CA VAL A 145 -12.73 0.47 -4.48
C VAL A 145 -12.97 0.18 -5.95
N ILE A 146 -14.24 0.03 -6.31
CA ILE A 146 -14.66 -0.34 -7.66
C ILE A 146 -15.30 0.87 -8.32
N TYR A 147 -14.76 1.24 -9.48
CA TYR A 147 -15.23 2.32 -10.32
C TYR A 147 -15.71 1.76 -11.66
N GLY A 148 -16.79 2.32 -12.17
CA GLY A 148 -17.27 2.09 -13.53
C GLY A 148 -17.05 3.32 -14.39
N PHE A 149 -16.82 3.12 -15.67
CA PHE A 149 -16.73 4.19 -16.66
C PHE A 149 -18.01 4.28 -17.47
N LYS A 150 -18.45 5.51 -17.76
CA LYS A 150 -19.58 5.75 -18.67
C LYS A 150 -19.21 5.48 -20.13
N GLU A 151 -17.93 5.59 -20.46
CA GLU A 151 -17.36 5.37 -21.78
C GLU A 151 -16.17 4.42 -21.68
N GLU A 152 -15.97 3.58 -22.70
CA GLU A 152 -14.86 2.63 -22.71
C GLU A 152 -13.51 3.34 -22.82
N ALA A 153 -12.59 3.01 -21.90
CA ALA A 153 -11.19 3.36 -21.99
C ALA A 153 -10.54 2.57 -23.14
N GLY A 154 -10.27 3.29 -24.23
CA GLY A 154 -9.61 2.78 -25.43
C GLY A 154 -8.29 3.49 -25.74
N THR A 155 -7.79 3.30 -26.96
CA THR A 155 -6.57 3.95 -27.44
C THR A 155 -6.69 5.47 -27.36
N GLY A 156 -5.65 6.13 -26.87
CA GLY A 156 -5.61 7.58 -26.64
C GLY A 156 -6.26 8.04 -25.34
N THR A 157 -6.86 7.13 -24.55
CA THR A 157 -7.45 7.50 -23.25
C THR A 157 -6.34 7.90 -22.28
N GLU A 158 -6.44 9.11 -21.74
CA GLU A 158 -5.63 9.58 -20.62
C GLU A 158 -6.27 9.12 -19.30
N ILE A 159 -5.49 8.47 -18.44
CA ILE A 159 -5.92 7.97 -17.15
C ILE A 159 -5.05 8.59 -16.08
N TRP A 160 -5.67 9.37 -15.21
CA TRP A 160 -5.02 10.03 -14.10
C TRP A 160 -5.44 9.37 -12.78
N LEU A 161 -4.47 9.02 -11.95
CA LEU A 161 -4.63 8.28 -10.71
C LEU A 161 -3.98 9.07 -9.57
N MET A 162 -4.72 9.34 -8.50
CA MET A 162 -4.20 10.04 -7.32
C MET A 162 -3.87 9.05 -6.20
N GLY A 163 -2.62 9.04 -5.77
CA GLY A 163 -2.14 8.12 -4.74
C GLY A 163 -1.46 8.80 -3.57
N THR A 164 -0.94 7.98 -2.65
CA THR A 164 -0.06 8.48 -1.59
C THR A 164 1.37 8.56 -2.12
N PRO A 165 2.09 9.69 -1.95
CA PRO A 165 3.47 9.80 -2.42
C PRO A 165 4.37 8.71 -1.82
N ASP A 166 5.30 8.22 -2.62
CA ASP A 166 6.24 7.12 -2.33
C ASP A 166 5.59 5.75 -2.07
N SER A 167 4.26 5.63 -2.17
CA SER A 167 3.58 4.33 -2.02
C SER A 167 3.84 3.44 -3.23
N ASN A 168 4.01 2.13 -2.97
CA ASN A 168 4.19 1.13 -4.03
C ASN A 168 2.88 0.99 -4.81
N VAL A 169 2.98 0.86 -6.13
CA VAL A 169 1.84 0.64 -7.00
C VAL A 169 2.15 -0.42 -8.04
N THR A 170 1.18 -1.29 -8.25
CA THR A 170 1.08 -2.20 -9.40
C THR A 170 -0.16 -1.80 -10.19
N ILE A 171 -0.02 -1.57 -11.50
CA ILE A 171 -1.11 -1.20 -12.40
C ILE A 171 -1.17 -2.24 -13.51
N THR A 172 -2.28 -2.95 -13.60
CA THR A 172 -2.55 -3.92 -14.66
C THR A 172 -3.46 -3.27 -15.69
N LEU A 173 -2.96 -3.06 -16.91
CA LEU A 173 -3.70 -2.42 -18.01
C LEU A 173 -4.73 -3.38 -18.63
N PRO A 174 -5.76 -2.89 -19.35
CA PRO A 174 -6.73 -3.77 -19.98
C PRO A 174 -6.06 -4.62 -21.05
N SER A 175 -6.62 -5.81 -21.31
CA SER A 175 -6.10 -6.68 -22.36
C SER A 175 -6.13 -6.00 -23.73
N GLY A 176 -5.04 -6.18 -24.49
CA GLY A 176 -4.84 -5.53 -25.78
C GLY A 176 -4.39 -4.07 -25.71
N PHE A 177 -4.06 -3.54 -24.52
CA PHE A 177 -3.46 -2.21 -24.36
C PHE A 177 -2.07 -2.23 -23.70
N ASP A 178 -1.28 -1.24 -24.10
CA ASP A 178 -0.05 -0.78 -23.49
C ASP A 178 -0.23 0.68 -23.02
N ALA A 179 0.84 1.27 -22.47
CA ALA A 179 0.89 2.69 -22.19
C ALA A 179 1.97 3.36 -23.06
N GLU A 180 1.57 4.26 -23.96
CA GLU A 180 2.50 5.01 -24.82
C GLU A 180 3.33 6.02 -24.01
N ARG A 181 2.73 6.57 -22.95
CA ARG A 181 3.32 7.55 -22.07
C ARG A 181 2.89 7.27 -20.64
N ILE A 182 3.82 7.45 -19.73
CA ILE A 182 3.63 7.26 -18.29
C ILE A 182 4.34 8.40 -17.59
N GLU A 183 3.60 9.13 -16.76
CA GLU A 183 4.12 10.20 -15.90
C GLU A 183 3.83 9.88 -14.43
N GLY A 184 4.69 10.39 -13.54
CA GLY A 184 4.50 10.26 -12.10
C GLY A 184 4.76 8.87 -11.49
N LEU A 185 5.17 7.88 -12.30
CA LEU A 185 5.58 6.55 -11.83
C LEU A 185 7.11 6.47 -11.68
N ASN A 186 7.59 6.55 -10.45
CA ASN A 186 9.01 6.39 -10.10
C ASN A 186 9.41 4.91 -10.06
N ASN A 187 10.71 4.63 -10.27
CA ASN A 187 11.28 3.28 -10.27
C ASN A 187 10.51 2.29 -11.17
N LYS A 188 10.03 2.78 -12.32
CA LYS A 188 9.16 2.03 -13.22
C LYS A 188 9.83 0.74 -13.69
N SER A 189 9.10 -0.35 -13.57
CA SER A 189 9.33 -1.60 -14.27
C SER A 189 8.09 -1.99 -15.07
N LEU A 190 8.32 -2.61 -16.23
CA LEU A 190 7.30 -3.10 -17.15
C LEU A 190 7.37 -4.62 -17.15
N GLY A 191 6.21 -5.26 -16.99
CA GLY A 191 6.04 -6.70 -17.09
C GLY A 191 4.84 -7.03 -17.97
N PHE A 192 4.72 -8.31 -18.29
CA PHE A 192 3.58 -8.86 -19.02
C PHE A 192 3.15 -10.13 -18.30
N GLU A 193 1.94 -10.12 -17.74
CA GLU A 193 1.41 -11.20 -16.92
C GLU A 193 -0.04 -11.45 -17.34
N ASN A 194 -0.44 -12.72 -17.49
CA ASN A 194 -1.81 -13.09 -17.87
C ASN A 194 -2.35 -12.37 -19.12
N LYS A 195 -1.51 -12.21 -20.16
CA LYS A 195 -1.84 -11.52 -21.42
C LYS A 195 -2.17 -10.02 -21.25
N ARG A 196 -1.62 -9.39 -20.21
CA ARG A 196 -1.84 -7.98 -19.88
C ARG A 196 -0.52 -7.33 -19.50
N THR A 197 -0.41 -6.06 -19.85
CA THR A 197 0.72 -5.23 -19.47
C THR A 197 0.60 -4.82 -18.01
N VAL A 198 1.67 -5.00 -17.25
CA VAL A 198 1.75 -4.71 -15.82
C VAL A 198 2.85 -3.69 -15.57
N LEU A 199 2.48 -2.57 -14.96
CA LEU A 199 3.39 -1.51 -14.55
C LEU A 199 3.61 -1.60 -13.04
N LYS A 200 4.87 -1.57 -12.59
CA LYS A 200 5.21 -1.57 -11.16
C LYS A 200 6.15 -0.41 -10.85
N GLY A 201 5.98 0.22 -9.69
CA GLY A 201 6.83 1.32 -9.24
C GLY A 201 6.26 2.02 -8.02
N ASN A 202 6.51 3.33 -7.91
CA ASN A 202 6.04 4.17 -6.81
C ASN A 202 5.36 5.44 -7.34
N PHE A 203 4.35 5.93 -6.62
CA PHE A 203 3.84 7.29 -6.85
C PHE A 203 4.94 8.33 -6.59
N ASN A 204 5.07 9.32 -7.47
CA ASN A 204 5.98 10.43 -7.28
C ASN A 204 5.55 11.38 -6.14
N SER A 205 6.36 12.41 -5.87
CA SER A 205 6.07 13.44 -4.87
C SER A 205 4.84 14.30 -5.19
N GLU A 206 4.44 14.37 -6.46
CA GLU A 206 3.24 15.07 -6.94
C GLU A 206 1.95 14.28 -6.73
N LYS A 207 2.07 13.05 -6.18
CA LYS A 207 0.97 12.22 -5.71
C LYS A 207 0.05 11.70 -6.81
N ASN A 208 0.48 11.74 -8.06
CA ASN A 208 -0.35 11.27 -9.16
C ASN A 208 0.46 10.53 -10.22
N ILE A 209 -0.22 9.66 -10.94
CA ILE A 209 0.28 8.94 -12.11
C ILE A 209 -0.67 9.24 -13.27
N THR A 210 -0.11 9.57 -14.42
CA THR A 210 -0.88 9.73 -15.66
C THR A 210 -0.40 8.71 -16.69
N LEU A 211 -1.35 8.00 -17.29
CA LEU A 211 -1.12 6.96 -18.30
C LEU A 211 -1.89 7.33 -19.57
N TRP A 212 -1.28 7.12 -20.73
CA TRP A 212 -1.98 7.24 -22.01
C TRP A 212 -2.04 5.86 -22.63
N LEU A 213 -3.25 5.34 -22.84
CA LEU A 213 -3.44 4.00 -23.39
C LEU A 213 -3.10 3.95 -24.88
N SER A 214 -2.39 2.92 -25.29
CA SER A 214 -2.10 2.61 -26.69
C SER A 214 -2.44 1.16 -27.00
N GLU A 215 -2.67 0.83 -28.27
CA GLU A 215 -2.83 -0.58 -28.64
C GLU A 215 -1.56 -1.37 -28.30
N ASN A 216 -1.75 -2.60 -27.84
CA ASN A 216 -0.64 -3.46 -27.44
C ASN A 216 -0.02 -4.14 -28.67
N GLU A 217 1.14 -3.65 -29.11
CA GLU A 217 1.89 -4.28 -30.21
C GLU A 217 2.45 -5.65 -29.80
N SER A 218 2.75 -5.84 -28.51
CA SER A 218 3.27 -7.10 -27.97
C SER A 218 2.24 -8.23 -28.01
N PHE A 219 0.96 -7.92 -27.75
CA PHE A 219 -0.17 -8.84 -27.87
C PHE A 219 -0.50 -9.16 -29.33
N LYS A 220 -0.33 -8.20 -30.25
CA LYS A 220 -0.44 -8.47 -31.70
C LYS A 220 0.66 -9.43 -32.17
N ALA A 221 1.89 -9.26 -31.69
CA ALA A 221 2.98 -10.18 -32.01
C ALA A 221 2.76 -11.59 -31.42
N GLU A 222 2.32 -11.68 -30.15
CA GLU A 222 2.04 -12.98 -29.51
C GLU A 222 0.84 -13.69 -30.14
N LEU A 223 -0.23 -12.97 -30.51
CA LEU A 223 -1.34 -13.55 -31.27
C LEU A 223 -0.90 -14.04 -32.65
N GLN A 224 -0.06 -13.27 -33.36
CA GLN A 224 0.51 -13.69 -34.64
C GLN A 224 1.40 -14.92 -34.49
N ASP A 225 2.17 -15.02 -33.41
CA ASP A 225 2.99 -16.20 -33.10
C ASP A 225 2.12 -17.41 -32.72
N ILE A 226 1.01 -17.22 -32.02
CA ILE A 226 0.03 -18.28 -31.72
C ILE A 226 -0.67 -18.75 -33.01
N GLU A 227 -1.15 -17.84 -33.86
CA GLU A 227 -1.76 -18.18 -35.16
C GLU A 227 -0.74 -18.83 -36.12
N ALA A 228 0.53 -18.40 -36.07
CA ALA A 228 1.61 -19.03 -36.82
C ALA A 228 1.99 -20.40 -36.24
N ASN A 229 1.87 -20.60 -34.93
CA ASN A 229 2.13 -21.87 -34.26
C ASN A 229 0.97 -22.86 -34.35
N GLU A 230 -0.29 -22.43 -34.41
CA GLU A 230 -1.43 -23.29 -34.76
C GLU A 230 -1.29 -23.86 -36.17
N ASN A 231 -0.72 -23.08 -37.10
CA ASN A 231 -0.36 -23.53 -38.45
C ASN A 231 0.93 -24.36 -38.51
N LYS A 232 1.74 -24.40 -37.44
CA LYS A 232 2.99 -25.18 -37.35
C LYS A 232 2.93 -26.36 -36.37
N SER A 233 1.86 -26.50 -35.58
CA SER A 233 1.63 -27.59 -34.62
C SER A 233 1.34 -28.96 -35.28
N ALA A 234 1.76 -29.14 -36.54
CA ALA A 234 1.92 -30.45 -37.15
C ALA A 234 3.31 -31.08 -36.86
N GLU A 235 4.31 -30.34 -36.35
CA GLU A 235 5.64 -30.91 -36.14
C GLU A 235 6.35 -30.42 -34.86
N ASN A 236 6.36 -31.34 -33.88
CA ASN A 236 7.37 -31.61 -32.85
C ASN A 236 7.45 -30.77 -31.56
N GLU A 237 7.20 -31.48 -30.46
CA GLU A 237 7.59 -31.21 -29.08
C GLU A 237 9.11 -31.28 -28.86
N SER A 238 9.58 -30.48 -27.88
CA SER A 238 10.46 -30.88 -26.76
C SER A 238 11.54 -29.84 -26.49
N GLY A 239 11.59 -29.32 -25.25
CA GLY A 239 12.76 -28.58 -24.76
C GLY A 239 12.57 -27.78 -23.48
N THR A 240 12.77 -28.46 -22.35
CA THR A 240 12.88 -27.97 -20.95
C THR A 240 14.05 -26.99 -20.73
N VAL A 241 13.89 -25.93 -19.91
CA VAL A 241 14.97 -25.34 -19.07
C VAL A 241 14.42 -24.69 -17.78
N GLU A 242 15.10 -24.95 -16.65
CA GLU A 242 14.83 -24.46 -15.28
C GLU A 242 15.57 -23.14 -14.90
N ASN A 243 14.93 -22.40 -13.98
CA ASN A 243 15.40 -21.60 -12.82
C ASN A 243 16.47 -20.48 -12.92
N SER A 244 16.16 -19.32 -12.32
CA SER A 244 16.91 -18.83 -11.13
C SER A 244 16.22 -17.63 -10.44
N THR A 245 16.26 -17.67 -9.10
CA THR A 245 15.76 -16.69 -8.13
C THR A 245 16.88 -15.71 -7.74
N LEU A 246 16.55 -14.45 -7.44
CA LEU A 246 17.43 -13.56 -6.65
C LEU A 246 16.61 -12.59 -5.79
N ASN A 247 16.70 -12.76 -4.48
CA ASN A 247 16.31 -11.80 -3.45
C ASN A 247 17.38 -10.71 -3.32
N THR A 248 16.98 -9.46 -3.07
CA THR A 248 17.78 -8.49 -2.31
C THR A 248 16.84 -7.47 -1.68
N GLY A 249 16.95 -7.28 -0.36
CA GLY A 249 16.30 -6.19 0.36
C GLY A 249 17.30 -5.10 0.73
N ASP A 250 16.81 -3.90 1.03
CA ASP A 250 17.55 -2.93 1.83
C ASP A 250 16.67 -1.88 2.54
N LYS A 251 17.27 -1.28 3.59
CA LYS A 251 16.75 -0.39 4.66
C LYS A 251 16.35 1.03 4.16
N SER A 252 15.60 1.92 4.83
CA SER A 252 15.76 2.52 6.18
C SER A 252 14.77 3.71 6.40
N GLU A 253 14.25 3.88 7.63
CA GLU A 253 13.89 5.11 8.43
C GLU A 253 13.04 6.28 7.85
N SER A 254 12.28 7.11 8.58
CA SER A 254 11.68 7.20 9.93
C SER A 254 10.79 8.48 9.96
N GLY A 255 9.62 8.44 10.63
CA GLY A 255 9.10 9.60 11.39
C GLY A 255 8.07 10.56 10.77
N SER A 256 6.83 10.12 10.56
CA SER A 256 5.57 10.88 10.73
C SER A 256 4.38 9.92 10.55
N LEU A 257 3.26 10.16 11.22
CA LEU A 257 2.05 9.29 11.21
C LEU A 257 1.48 9.14 9.78
N LYS A 258 1.56 7.95 9.18
CA LYS A 258 1.43 7.79 7.71
C LYS A 258 0.38 6.80 7.16
N GLY A 259 -0.51 6.22 7.98
CA GLY A 259 -1.54 5.26 7.51
C GLY A 259 -2.65 5.86 6.61
N PHE A 260 -3.06 5.17 5.56
CA PHE A 260 -4.17 5.53 4.66
C PHE A 260 -5.52 5.41 5.39
N PHE A 261 -5.78 4.28 6.05
CA PHE A 261 -7.03 4.03 6.78
C PHE A 261 -7.21 5.04 7.94
N LYS A 262 -6.12 5.46 8.58
CA LYS A 262 -6.12 6.49 9.62
C LYS A 262 -6.34 7.91 9.08
N LYS A 263 -5.95 8.21 7.83
CA LYS A 263 -6.27 9.48 7.18
C LYS A 263 -7.76 9.56 6.85
N ILE A 264 -8.35 8.48 6.35
CA ILE A 264 -9.80 8.39 6.09
C ILE A 264 -10.60 8.72 7.35
N LEU A 265 -10.19 8.16 8.50
CA LEU A 265 -10.84 8.44 9.79
C LEU A 265 -10.84 9.93 10.18
N LYS A 266 -9.79 10.68 9.84
CA LYS A 266 -9.60 12.09 10.22
C LYS A 266 -10.21 13.10 9.25
N LYS A 267 -10.40 12.76 7.98
CA LYS A 267 -10.66 13.73 6.90
C LYS A 267 -12.12 14.21 6.81
N ALA A 268 -13.05 13.61 7.58
CA ALA A 268 -14.48 13.88 7.47
C ALA A 268 -15.17 14.31 8.79
N GLY A 269 -14.39 14.80 9.77
CA GLY A 269 -14.89 15.42 11.00
C GLY A 269 -14.99 16.93 10.88
#